data_AF-A0A0V0HU01-F1
#
_entry.id   AF-A0A0V0HU01-F1
#
_cell.length_a   1.000
_cell.length_b   1.000
_cell.length_c   1.000
_cell.angle_alpha   90.00
_cell.angle_beta   90.00
_cell.angle_gamma   90.00
#
_symmetry.space_group_name_H-M   'P 1'
#
loop_
_entity.id
_entity.type
_entity.pdbx_description
1 polymer ?
#
loop_
_entity_poly.entity_id
_entity_poly.type
_entity_poly.pdbx_seq_one_letter_code
_entity_poly.pdbx_strand_id
1 'polypeptide(L)'
;MDAHGVYAELVNTDITSGLEKRLAGSVDVLVVNPPYVPTPEDEVGFEGITSAWAGGENGRSVIDKILPAADNLLSEKGWLYMVTLTANKPSEICLEMRKKGYASRIILQRSTEEESLHIIKFWRDSDSQLELNNLNYWSKLVGN
;
A
#
# COMPACT_ATOMS: atom_id res chain seq x y z
N MET A 1 27.13 14.53 -5.26
CA MET A 1 26.65 13.48 -4.35
C MET A 1 26.95 12.17 -5.04
N ASP A 2 27.98 11.46 -4.58
CA ASP A 2 28.29 10.13 -5.12
C ASP A 2 27.19 9.19 -4.65
N ALA A 3 26.32 8.75 -5.55
CA ALA A 3 25.43 7.63 -5.29
C ALA A 3 26.30 6.42 -4.91
N HIS A 4 25.81 5.53 -4.04
CA HIS A 4 26.52 4.35 -3.55
C HIS A 4 26.82 3.28 -4.63
N GLY A 5 27.11 3.67 -5.88
CA GLY A 5 27.29 2.78 -7.04
C GLY A 5 26.00 2.16 -7.55
N VAL A 6 24.84 2.71 -7.16
CA VAL A 6 23.52 2.18 -7.54
C VAL A 6 22.84 3.07 -8.57
N TYR A 7 22.15 2.45 -9.52
CA TYR A 7 21.34 3.13 -10.52
C TYR A 7 19.91 3.30 -10.01
N ALA A 8 19.36 4.51 -10.14
CA ALA A 8 17.97 4.81 -9.84
C ALA A 8 17.44 5.85 -10.83
N GLU A 9 16.19 5.64 -11.27
CA GLU A 9 15.44 6.62 -12.05
C GLU A 9 14.47 7.37 -11.14
N LEU A 10 14.42 8.68 -11.29
CA LEU A 10 13.51 9.55 -10.52
C LEU A 10 12.40 10.05 -11.43
N VAL A 11 11.16 9.93 -10.94
CA VAL A 11 9.97 10.43 -11.61
C VAL A 11 9.18 11.26 -10.61
N ASN A 12 8.91 12.52 -10.94
CA ASN A 12 7.98 13.35 -10.17
C ASN A 12 6.57 13.10 -10.70
N THR A 13 5.71 12.50 -9.88
CA THR A 13 4.33 12.16 -10.25
C THR A 13 3.48 12.00 -8.98
N ASP A 14 2.16 12.02 -9.14
CA ASP A 14 1.21 11.65 -8.09
C ASP A 14 1.11 10.13 -7.99
N ILE A 15 1.66 9.56 -6.92
CA ILE A 15 1.76 8.12 -6.61
C ILE A 15 2.41 7.33 -7.76
N THR A 16 1.64 6.99 -8.78
CA THR A 16 2.06 6.16 -9.92
C THR A 16 1.53 6.69 -11.26
N SER A 17 1.01 7.92 -11.28
CA SER A 17 0.37 8.51 -12.47
C SER A 17 1.30 8.51 -13.67
N GLY A 18 0.82 7.97 -14.80
CA GLY A 18 1.56 7.84 -16.05
C GLY A 18 2.46 6.59 -16.13
N LEU A 19 2.59 5.82 -15.04
CA LEU A 19 3.38 4.59 -15.00
C LEU A 19 2.51 3.33 -14.98
N GLU A 20 1.22 3.45 -14.66
CA GLU A 20 0.35 2.32 -14.30
C GLU A 20 0.23 1.30 -15.43
N LYS A 21 0.04 1.77 -16.66
CA LYS A 21 -0.10 0.87 -17.83
C LYS A 21 1.21 0.15 -18.16
N ARG A 22 2.35 0.83 -18.03
CA ARG A 22 3.65 0.30 -18.41
C ARG A 22 4.18 -0.69 -17.37
N LEU A 23 3.86 -0.46 -16.10
CA LEU A 23 4.33 -1.25 -14.98
C LEU A 23 3.29 -2.22 -14.41
N ALA A 24 2.11 -2.34 -15.05
CA ALA A 24 1.06 -3.24 -14.61
C ALA A 24 1.58 -4.68 -14.52
N GLY A 25 1.41 -5.30 -13.35
CA GLY A 25 1.86 -6.67 -13.09
C GLY A 25 3.35 -6.92 -13.25
N SER A 26 4.20 -5.88 -13.26
CA SER A 26 5.64 -6.02 -13.52
C SER A 26 6.52 -5.62 -12.33
N VAL A 27 5.92 -5.22 -11.20
CA VAL A 27 6.67 -4.78 -10.01
C VAL A 27 6.80 -5.95 -9.05
N ASP A 28 8.02 -6.47 -8.89
CA ASP A 28 8.32 -7.58 -7.97
C ASP A 28 8.47 -7.11 -6.52
N VAL A 29 8.91 -5.86 -6.30
CA VAL A 29 9.04 -5.28 -4.97
C VAL A 29 8.57 -3.82 -5.02
N LEU A 30 7.57 -3.51 -4.21
CA LEU A 30 7.09 -2.16 -3.95
C LEU A 30 7.36 -1.81 -2.49
N VAL A 31 8.05 -0.71 -2.24
CA VAL A 31 8.35 -0.23 -0.89
C VAL A 31 7.75 1.16 -0.75
N VAL A 32 6.95 1.35 0.30
CA VAL A 32 6.26 2.62 0.53
C VAL A 32 6.39 3.03 1.99
N ASN A 33 6.91 4.24 2.20
CA ASN A 33 6.87 4.94 3.46
C ASN A 33 5.90 6.13 3.29
N PRO A 34 4.58 5.90 3.41
CA PRO A 34 3.58 6.91 3.07
C PRO A 34 3.55 8.05 4.10
N PRO A 35 2.94 9.20 3.79
CA PRO A 35 2.55 10.14 4.83
C PRO A 35 1.45 9.50 5.69
N TYR A 36 1.84 9.04 6.88
CA TYR A 36 1.01 8.21 7.76
C TYR A 36 0.59 8.93 9.05
N VAL A 37 0.95 10.19 9.24
CA VAL A 37 0.61 10.94 10.45
C VAL A 37 -0.83 11.44 10.34
N PRO A 38 -1.71 11.16 11.32
CA PRO A 38 -3.04 11.73 11.33
C PRO A 38 -2.99 13.26 11.40
N THR A 39 -3.64 13.89 10.44
CA THR A 39 -3.74 15.36 10.32
C THR A 39 -5.16 15.73 9.89
N PRO A 40 -5.58 16.99 10.05
CA PRO A 40 -6.74 17.51 9.32
C PRO A 40 -6.66 17.21 7.82
N GLU A 41 -7.80 16.96 7.17
CA GLU A 41 -7.85 16.59 5.74
C GLU A 41 -7.41 17.73 4.81
N ASP A 42 -7.64 18.96 5.21
CA ASP A 42 -7.17 20.12 4.47
C ASP A 42 -5.64 20.15 4.40
N GLU A 43 -4.93 19.57 5.37
CA GLU A 43 -3.46 19.48 5.36
C GLU A 43 -2.89 18.47 4.35
N VAL A 44 -3.72 17.60 3.76
CA VAL A 44 -3.29 16.60 2.79
C VAL A 44 -3.07 17.23 1.41
N GLY A 45 -1.86 17.03 0.85
CA GLY A 45 -1.54 17.51 -0.50
C GLY A 45 -1.13 18.98 -0.58
N PHE A 46 -0.88 19.65 0.56
CA PHE A 46 -0.19 20.93 0.58
C PHE A 46 1.24 20.81 0.05
N GLU A 47 1.66 21.77 -0.77
CA GLU A 47 3.02 21.81 -1.31
C GLU A 47 4.06 22.00 -0.20
N GLY A 48 5.18 21.27 -0.31
CA GLY A 48 6.31 21.37 0.61
C GLY A 48 6.46 20.20 1.55
N ILE A 49 7.13 20.43 2.68
CA ILE A 49 7.58 19.36 3.58
C ILE A 49 6.42 18.65 4.30
N THR A 50 5.27 19.32 4.47
CA THR A 50 4.06 18.77 5.10
C THR A 50 3.55 17.51 4.40
N SER A 51 3.68 17.45 3.07
CA SER A 51 3.33 16.26 2.28
C SER A 51 4.16 15.01 2.63
N ALA A 52 5.28 15.15 3.35
CA ALA A 52 6.07 14.00 3.78
C ALA A 52 5.43 13.23 4.94
N TRP A 53 4.51 13.83 5.70
CA TRP A 53 3.89 13.19 6.86
C TRP A 53 2.35 13.28 6.91
N ALA A 54 1.75 14.35 6.37
CA ALA A 54 0.32 14.63 6.50
C ALA A 54 -0.53 13.58 5.77
N GLY A 55 -1.12 12.67 6.53
CA GLY A 55 -1.86 11.53 6.04
C GLY A 55 -3.38 11.69 6.10
N GLY A 56 -3.90 12.80 6.61
CA GLY A 56 -5.35 13.04 6.72
C GLY A 56 -6.01 12.23 7.82
N GLU A 57 -7.29 11.88 7.65
CA GLU A 57 -8.05 11.17 8.66
C GLU A 57 -7.42 9.81 8.99
N ASN A 58 -7.13 9.58 10.27
CA ASN A 58 -6.38 8.41 10.76
C ASN A 58 -4.99 8.24 10.08
N GLY A 59 -4.49 9.23 9.35
CA GLY A 59 -3.26 9.15 8.57
C GLY A 59 -3.35 8.21 7.35
N ARG A 60 -4.55 8.02 6.77
CA ARG A 60 -4.77 7.03 5.71
C ARG A 60 -5.12 7.57 4.33
N SER A 61 -5.41 8.85 4.16
CA SER A 61 -5.97 9.40 2.92
C SER A 61 -5.07 9.15 1.71
N VAL A 62 -3.76 9.07 1.91
CA VAL A 62 -2.78 8.68 0.87
C VAL A 62 -2.59 7.15 0.81
N ILE A 63 -2.56 6.46 1.95
CA ILE A 63 -2.47 4.99 2.02
C ILE A 63 -3.60 4.35 1.21
N ASP A 64 -4.84 4.80 1.40
CA ASP A 64 -6.02 4.22 0.77
C ASP A 64 -6.03 4.43 -0.77
N LYS A 65 -5.25 5.41 -1.28
CA LYS A 65 -4.99 5.59 -2.72
C LYS A 65 -3.84 4.72 -3.23
N ILE A 66 -2.83 4.45 -2.40
CA ILE A 66 -1.69 3.60 -2.76
C ILE A 66 -2.12 2.13 -2.89
N LEU A 67 -3.01 1.62 -2.04
CA LEU A 67 -3.37 0.19 -2.05
C LEU A 67 -3.96 -0.29 -3.40
N PRO A 68 -4.91 0.42 -4.05
CA PRO A 68 -5.34 0.08 -5.41
C PRO A 68 -4.23 0.19 -6.46
N ALA A 69 -3.35 1.19 -6.36
CA ALA A 69 -2.23 1.35 -7.30
C ALA A 69 -1.25 0.17 -7.16
N ALA A 70 -0.91 -0.21 -5.93
CA ALA A 70 -0.08 -1.36 -5.63
C ALA A 70 -0.67 -2.65 -6.22
N ASP A 71 -1.99 -2.86 -6.09
CA ASP A 71 -2.64 -4.04 -6.64
C ASP A 71 -2.52 -4.15 -8.16
N ASN A 72 -2.59 -3.02 -8.88
CA ASN A 72 -2.39 -3.00 -10.33
C ASN A 72 -0.92 -3.24 -10.73
N LEU A 73 0.03 -2.76 -9.95
CA LEU A 73 1.46 -2.78 -10.29
C LEU A 73 2.15 -4.09 -9.94
N LEU A 74 1.79 -4.71 -8.81
CA LEU A 74 2.49 -5.88 -8.31
C LEU A 74 2.35 -7.07 -9.26
N SER A 75 3.49 -7.69 -9.57
CA SER A 75 3.54 -8.95 -10.29
C SER A 75 2.90 -10.08 -9.48
N GLU A 76 2.69 -11.24 -10.10
CA GLU A 76 2.16 -12.44 -9.41
C GLU A 76 3.02 -12.88 -8.22
N LYS A 77 4.33 -12.58 -8.27
CA LYS A 77 5.29 -12.89 -7.19
C LYS A 77 5.65 -11.66 -6.35
N GLY A 78 5.00 -10.53 -6.64
CA GLY A 78 5.35 -9.23 -6.09
C GLY A 78 5.03 -9.09 -4.61
N TRP A 79 5.87 -8.32 -3.92
CA TRP A 79 5.66 -7.96 -2.51
C TRP A 79 5.51 -6.45 -2.34
N LEU A 80 4.57 -6.05 -1.49
CA LEU A 80 4.49 -4.69 -0.97
C LEU A 80 4.98 -4.66 0.48
N TYR A 81 5.85 -3.71 0.79
CA TYR A 81 6.23 -3.35 2.15
C TYR A 81 5.75 -1.93 2.45
N MET A 82 4.94 -1.77 3.50
CA MET A 82 4.36 -0.49 3.87
C MET A 82 4.62 -0.19 5.34
N VAL A 83 5.04 1.04 5.62
CA VAL A 83 5.15 1.58 6.99
C VAL A 83 3.80 2.12 7.43
N THR A 84 3.40 1.82 8.67
CA THR A 84 2.15 2.31 9.29
C THR A 84 2.33 2.57 10.79
N LEU A 85 1.63 3.55 11.34
CA LEU A 85 1.38 3.74 12.76
C LEU A 85 0.18 2.91 13.24
N THR A 86 0.07 2.69 14.56
CA THR A 86 -1.16 2.15 15.18
C THR A 86 -2.39 2.97 14.79
N ALA A 87 -2.27 4.30 14.71
CA ALA A 87 -3.36 5.20 14.35
C ALA A 87 -3.94 4.92 12.95
N ASN A 88 -3.14 4.35 12.04
CA ASN A 88 -3.62 3.99 10.70
C ASN A 88 -4.49 2.73 10.69
N LYS A 89 -4.70 2.08 11.84
CA LYS A 89 -5.52 0.86 11.95
C LYS A 89 -5.02 -0.24 10.99
N PRO A 90 -3.79 -0.74 11.18
CA PRO A 90 -3.14 -1.69 10.26
C PRO A 90 -3.96 -2.97 10.02
N SER A 91 -4.80 -3.39 10.98
CA SER A 91 -5.74 -4.50 10.79
C SER A 91 -6.78 -4.25 9.70
N GLU A 92 -7.30 -3.03 9.59
CA GLU A 92 -8.25 -2.64 8.53
C GLU A 92 -7.56 -2.64 7.16
N ILE A 93 -6.35 -2.08 7.08
CA ILE A 93 -5.52 -2.11 5.85
C ILE A 93 -5.29 -3.55 5.40
N CYS A 94 -4.91 -4.44 6.32
CA CYS A 94 -4.75 -5.86 6.07
C CYS A 94 -6.03 -6.54 5.58
N LEU A 95 -7.18 -6.17 6.13
CA LEU A 95 -8.48 -6.69 5.72
C LEU A 95 -8.85 -6.24 4.30
N GLU A 96 -8.63 -4.96 3.96
CA GLU A 96 -8.89 -4.45 2.61
C GLU A 96 -8.04 -5.15 1.55
N MET A 97 -6.74 -5.35 1.84
CA MET A 97 -5.87 -6.10 0.93
C MET A 97 -6.26 -7.58 0.85
N ARG A 98 -6.73 -8.19 1.93
CA ARG A 98 -7.24 -9.57 1.91
C ARG A 98 -8.43 -9.75 0.98
N LYS A 99 -9.35 -8.78 0.94
CA LYS A 99 -10.48 -8.79 -0.02
C LYS A 99 -10.02 -8.79 -1.48
N LYS A 100 -8.79 -8.34 -1.75
CA LYS A 100 -8.14 -8.35 -3.06
C LYS A 100 -7.26 -9.58 -3.30
N GLY A 101 -7.30 -10.57 -2.43
CA GLY A 101 -6.54 -11.82 -2.56
C GLY A 101 -5.10 -11.75 -2.03
N TYR A 102 -4.81 -10.82 -1.12
CA TYR A 102 -3.50 -10.73 -0.48
C TYR A 102 -3.49 -11.36 0.91
N ALA A 103 -2.42 -12.10 1.20
CA ALA A 103 -2.01 -12.33 2.57
C ALA A 103 -1.15 -11.16 3.07
N SER A 104 -1.10 -11.02 4.39
CA SER A 104 -0.35 -9.94 5.04
C SER A 104 0.28 -10.41 6.35
N ARG A 105 1.41 -9.78 6.71
CA ARG A 105 2.09 -10.01 7.98
C ARG A 105 2.85 -8.75 8.42
N ILE A 106 2.71 -8.37 9.69
CA ILE A 106 3.60 -7.41 10.33
C ILE A 106 4.96 -8.09 10.52
N ILE A 107 5.98 -7.63 9.81
CA ILE A 107 7.32 -8.24 9.82
C ILE A 107 8.27 -7.54 10.80
N LEU A 108 7.97 -6.30 11.17
CA LEU A 108 8.70 -5.54 12.16
C LEU A 108 7.74 -4.60 12.87
N GLN A 109 7.92 -4.47 14.18
CA GLN A 109 7.27 -3.45 14.99
C GLN A 109 8.34 -2.76 15.83
N ARG A 110 8.27 -1.43 15.92
CA ARG A 110 9.06 -0.64 16.86
C ARG A 110 8.12 0.34 17.56
N SER A 111 8.19 0.35 18.88
CA SER A 111 7.38 1.24 19.70
C SER A 111 8.29 2.16 20.50
N THR A 112 7.93 3.43 20.52
CA THR A 112 8.42 4.47 21.43
C THR A 112 7.28 4.84 22.37
N GLU A 113 7.48 5.79 23.30
CA GLU A 113 6.40 6.29 24.16
C GLU A 113 5.29 7.00 23.38
N GLU A 114 5.64 7.60 22.24
CA GLU A 114 4.74 8.46 21.46
C GLU A 114 4.15 7.73 20.24
N GLU A 115 4.87 6.76 19.67
CA GLU A 115 4.51 6.13 18.41
C GLU A 115 4.81 4.63 18.38
N SER A 116 3.91 3.86 17.77
CA SER A 116 4.16 2.45 17.43
C SER A 116 4.09 2.27 15.92
N LEU A 117 5.28 2.08 15.33
CA LEU A 117 5.50 1.87 13.90
C LEU A 117 5.50 0.38 13.58
N HIS A 118 4.89 0.03 12.46
CA HIS A 118 4.81 -1.33 11.93
C HIS A 118 5.27 -1.32 10.47
N ILE A 119 5.98 -2.37 10.07
CA ILE A 119 6.20 -2.68 8.66
C ILE A 119 5.33 -3.87 8.31
N ILE A 120 4.36 -3.65 7.42
CA ILE A 120 3.47 -4.69 6.92
C ILE A 120 4.00 -5.17 5.57
N LYS A 121 4.16 -6.49 5.44
CA LYS A 121 4.39 -7.15 4.15
C LYS A 121 3.05 -7.67 3.61
N PHE A 122 2.79 -7.42 2.33
CA PHE A 122 1.68 -8.01 1.56
C PHE A 122 2.21 -8.84 0.40
N TRP A 123 1.53 -9.93 0.07
CA TRP A 123 1.81 -10.76 -1.10
C TRP A 123 0.51 -11.44 -1.58
N ARG A 124 0.42 -11.74 -2.88
CA ARG A 124 -0.72 -12.49 -3.41
C ARG A 124 -0.72 -13.90 -2.82
N ASP A 125 -1.88 -14.32 -2.32
CA ASP A 125 -2.06 -15.64 -1.76
C ASP A 125 -2.91 -16.48 -2.72
N SER A 126 -2.28 -17.43 -3.39
CA SER A 126 -2.90 -18.23 -4.44
C SER A 126 -4.17 -18.95 -3.95
N ASP A 127 -4.17 -19.43 -2.71
CA ASP A 127 -5.31 -20.13 -2.12
C ASP A 127 -6.49 -19.16 -1.89
N SER A 128 -6.22 -17.99 -1.28
CA SER A 128 -7.23 -16.92 -1.14
C SER A 128 -7.77 -16.44 -2.49
N GLN A 129 -6.93 -16.37 -3.53
CA GLN A 129 -7.36 -15.98 -4.87
C GLN A 129 -8.26 -17.03 -5.52
N LEU A 130 -7.98 -18.32 -5.35
CA LEU A 130 -8.83 -19.41 -5.83
C LEU A 130 -10.21 -19.38 -5.17
N GLU A 131 -10.27 -19.15 -3.85
CA GLU A 131 -11.52 -19.01 -3.12
C GLU A 131 -12.35 -17.82 -3.61
N LEU A 132 -11.72 -16.64 -3.75
CA LEU A 132 -12.39 -15.44 -4.26
C LEU A 132 -12.90 -15.61 -5.70
N ASN A 133 -12.10 -16.22 -6.57
CA ASN A 133 -12.50 -16.50 -7.95
C ASN A 133 -13.70 -17.45 -8.01
N ASN A 134 -13.69 -18.51 -7.19
CA ASN A 134 -14.80 -19.44 -7.09
C ASN A 134 -16.05 -18.73 -6.56
N LEU A 135 -15.94 -17.93 -5.50
CA LEU A 135 -17.07 -17.20 -4.93
C LEU A 135 -17.69 -16.25 -5.96
N ASN A 136 -16.86 -15.47 -6.67
CA ASN A 136 -17.29 -14.57 -7.73
C ASN A 136 -17.96 -15.30 -8.89
N TYR A 137 -17.44 -16.47 -9.27
CA TYR A 137 -18.03 -17.32 -10.30
C TYR A 137 -19.41 -17.82 -9.88
N TRP A 138 -19.55 -18.33 -8.65
CA TRP A 138 -20.83 -18.80 -8.13
C TRP A 138 -21.83 -17.66 -8.01
N SER A 139 -21.48 -16.51 -7.44
CA SER A 139 -22.37 -15.34 -7.36
C SER A 139 -22.91 -14.90 -8.72
N LYS A 140 -22.10 -15.00 -9.80
CA LYS A 140 -22.57 -14.73 -11.17
C LYS A 140 -23.54 -15.79 -11.70
N LEU A 141 -23.37 -17.05 -11.30
CA LEU A 141 -24.24 -18.15 -11.72
C LEU A 141 -25.58 -18.19 -10.98
N VAL A 142 -25.60 -17.87 -9.69
CA VAL A 142 -26.83 -17.98 -8.90
C VAL A 142 -27.75 -16.77 -9.07
N GLY A 143 -27.23 -15.64 -9.58
CA GLY A 143 -28.00 -14.41 -9.83
C GLY A 143 -28.50 -13.73 -8.55
N ASN A 144 -28.58 -12.41 -8.57
CA ASN A 144 -29.46 -11.68 -7.64
C ASN A 144 -30.90 -11.82 -8.11
#